data_AF-A0A2V9MNP6-F1
#
_entry.id   AF-A0A2V9MNP6-F1
#
_cell.length_a   1.000
_cell.length_b   1.000
_cell.length_c   1.000
_cell.angle_alpha   90.00
_cell.angle_beta   90.00
_cell.angle_gamma   90.00
#
_symmetry.space_group_name_H-M   'P 1'
#
loop_
_entity.id
_entity.type
_entity.pdbx_description
1 polymer ?
#
loop_
_entity_poly.entity_id
_entity_poly.type
_entity_poly.pdbx_seq_one_letter_code
_entity_poly.pdbx_strand_id
1 'polypeptide(L)' 'MAISKELLEILACPLCKERVKPTPDGSGLKCVKCHRVYPIRDDVPVMLVDEATIED' A
#
# COMPACT_ATOMS: atom_id res chain seq x y z
N MET A 1 -21.90 -21.45 6.16
CA MET A 1 -20.65 -21.17 5.43
C MET A 1 -19.98 -19.98 6.09
N ALA A 2 -18.66 -20.06 6.24
CA ALA A 2 -17.82 -19.22 7.07
C ALA A 2 -17.82 -17.73 6.67
N ILE A 3 -17.53 -16.88 7.66
CA ILE A 3 -17.47 -15.42 7.69
C ILE A 3 -17.04 -14.74 6.36
N SER A 4 -17.74 -13.64 6.06
CA SER A 4 -17.57 -12.75 4.92
C SER A 4 -16.16 -12.14 4.84
N LYS A 5 -15.27 -12.79 4.08
CA LYS A 5 -13.95 -12.29 3.64
C LYS A 5 -14.01 -11.00 2.82
N GLU A 6 -15.19 -10.69 2.30
CA GLU A 6 -15.45 -9.59 1.38
C GLU A 6 -15.50 -8.22 2.10
N LEU A 7 -15.53 -8.22 3.43
CA LEU A 7 -15.28 -7.04 4.26
C LEU A 7 -13.77 -6.83 4.49
N LEU A 8 -13.19 -6.19 3.48
CA LEU A 8 -12.57 -4.90 3.74
C LEU A 8 -11.29 -4.90 4.60
N GLU A 9 -10.41 -5.84 4.32
CA GLU A 9 -8.96 -5.61 4.21
C GLU A 9 -8.60 -4.63 3.05
N ILE A 10 -9.46 -3.63 2.80
CA ILE A 10 -9.33 -2.61 1.76
C ILE A 10 -8.04 -1.81 2.01
N LEU A 11 -7.09 -1.93 1.07
CA LEU A 11 -5.76 -1.29 1.01
C LEU A 11 -4.70 -1.87 1.96
N ALA A 12 -4.59 -3.20 1.99
CA ALA A 12 -3.40 -3.88 2.49
C ALA A 12 -2.30 -3.96 1.40
N CYS A 13 -1.03 -3.80 1.80
CA CYS A 13 0.13 -3.89 0.93
C CYS A 13 0.14 -5.22 0.14
N PRO A 14 0.36 -5.23 -1.19
CA PRO A 14 0.31 -6.44 -2.01
C PRO A 14 1.33 -7.51 -1.60
N LEU A 15 2.41 -7.10 -0.90
CA LEU A 15 3.47 -8.03 -0.50
C LEU A 15 3.28 -8.63 0.90
N CYS A 16 2.99 -7.80 1.88
CA CYS A 16 2.96 -8.21 3.29
C CYS A 16 1.56 -8.24 3.89
N LYS A 17 0.54 -7.81 3.13
CA LYS A 17 -0.87 -7.73 3.55
C LYS A 17 -1.08 -6.89 4.81
N GLU A 18 -0.16 -5.99 5.09
CA GLU A 18 -0.22 -5.07 6.22
C GLU A 18 -0.75 -3.69 5.79
N ARG A 19 -1.16 -2.87 6.74
CA ARG A 19 -1.67 -1.51 6.47
C ARG A 19 -0.59 -0.62 5.85
N VAL A 20 -0.97 0.14 4.82
CA VAL A 20 -0.17 1.24 4.26
C VAL A 20 -0.70 2.59 4.76
N LYS A 21 0.18 3.58 4.88
CA LYS A 21 -0.14 4.96 5.26
C LYS A 21 0.25 5.89 4.10
N PRO A 22 -0.55 6.91 3.76
CA PRO A 22 -0.12 7.93 2.81
C PRO A 22 1.10 8.70 3.36
N THR A 23 2.01 9.09 2.47
CA THR A 23 3.12 9.98 2.80
C THR A 23 2.60 11.38 3.16
N PRO A 24 3.35 12.19 3.94
CA PRO A 24 2.93 13.54 4.32
C PRO A 24 2.63 14.43 3.11
N ASP A 25 3.38 14.22 2.03
CA ASP A 25 3.27 14.97 0.78
C ASP A 25 2.10 14.50 -0.12
N GLY A 26 1.38 13.46 0.28
CA GLY A 26 0.30 12.87 -0.52
C GLY A 26 0.78 12.23 -1.84
N SER A 27 2.09 12.12 -2.03
CA SER A 27 2.74 11.65 -3.25
C SER A 27 2.86 10.13 -3.34
N GLY A 28 2.53 9.41 -2.26
CA GLY A 28 2.66 7.96 -2.23
C GLY A 28 2.03 7.29 -1.01
N LEU A 29 2.03 5.96 -1.00
CA LEU A 29 1.59 5.10 0.10
C LEU A 29 2.79 4.36 0.68
N LYS A 30 3.17 4.67 1.92
CA LYS A 30 4.21 3.99 2.69
C LYS A 30 3.67 2.83 3.52
N CYS A 31 4.26 1.65 3.34
CA CYS A 31 4.07 0.47 4.15
C CYS A 31 4.87 0.57 5.45
N VAL A 32 4.23 0.46 6.62
CA VAL A 32 4.92 0.56 7.92
C VAL A 32 5.75 -0.67 8.29
N LYS A 33 5.51 -1.81 7.65
CA LYS A 33 6.19 -3.08 7.95
C LYS A 33 7.33 -3.37 7.01
N CYS A 34 7.11 -3.06 5.73
CA CYS A 34 8.02 -3.35 4.65
C CYS A 34 8.82 -2.12 4.19
N HIS A 35 8.54 -0.95 4.79
CA HIS A 35 9.15 0.36 4.48
C HIS A 35 9.11 0.77 3.00
N ARG A 36 8.28 0.08 2.22
CA ARG A 36 8.04 0.38 0.81
C ARG A 36 7.13 1.56 0.64
N VAL A 37 7.47 2.43 -0.29
CA VAL A 37 6.69 3.59 -0.70
C VAL A 37 6.22 3.35 -2.13
N TYR A 38 4.91 3.28 -2.30
CA TYR A 38 4.25 3.17 -3.59
C TYR A 38 3.94 4.58 -4.10
N PRO A 39 4.49 5.02 -5.23
CA PRO A 39 4.22 6.36 -5.75
C PRO A 39 2.77 6.49 -6.25
N ILE A 40 2.21 7.69 -6.17
CA ILE A 40 0.94 8.05 -6.81
C ILE A 40 1.28 8.82 -8.09
N ARG A 41 0.79 8.34 -9.23
CA ARG A 41 0.94 8.98 -10.55
C ARG A 41 -0.44 9.26 -11.11
N ASP A 42 -0.69 10.48 -11.58
CA ASP A 42 -1.99 10.89 -12.14
C ASP A 42 -3.18 10.62 -11.19
N ASP A 43 -2.99 10.90 -9.89
CA ASP A 43 -3.96 10.58 -8.81
C ASP A 43 -4.28 9.08 -8.64
N VAL A 44 -3.53 8.19 -9.31
CA VAL A 44 -3.66 6.73 -9.20
C VAL A 44 -2.48 6.15 -8.39
N PRO A 45 -2.74 5.45 -7.27
CA PRO A 45 -1.68 4.76 -6.53
C PRO A 45 -1.09 3.61 -7.34
N VAL A 46 0.20 3.70 -7.67
CA VAL A 46 0.93 2.63 -8.35
C VAL A 46 1.31 1.58 -7.32
N MET A 47 0.38 0.67 -7.01
CA MET A 47 0.58 -0.45 -6.07
C MET A 47 1.36 -1.61 -6.71
N LEU A 48 2.35 -1.31 -7.55
CA LEU A 48 3.27 -2.29 -8.13
C LEU A 48 4.51 -2.43 -7.25
N VAL A 49 4.90 -3.66 -6.97
CA VAL A 49 6.07 -3.95 -6.14
C VAL A 49 7.36 -3.50 -6.81
N ASP A 50 7.46 -3.63 -8.13
CA ASP A 50 8.61 -3.19 -8.94
C ASP A 50 8.79 -1.67 -8.97
N GLU A 51 7.69 -0.92 -8.88
CA GLU A 51 7.72 0.55 -8.84
C GLU A 51 7.81 1.10 -7.40
N ALA A 52 7.73 0.23 -6.40
CA ALA A 52 7.82 0.63 -5.01
C ALA A 52 9.28 0.89 -4.62
N THR A 53 9.55 2.07 -4.06
CA THR A 53 10.86 2.38 -3.50
C THR A 53 10.94 1.91 -2.05
N ILE A 54 12.11 1.45 -1.60
CA ILE A 54 12.35 1.13 -0.19
C ILE A 54 13.18 2.28 0.37
N GLU A 55 12.61 3.06 1.28
CA GLU A 55 13.40 3.99 2.09
C GLU A 55 13.90 3.21 3.31
N ASP A 56 15.22 3.14 3.46
CA ASP A 56 15.93 2.56 4.62
C ASP A 56 15.72 3.42 5.89
#